data_AF-A0A1X0Y176-F1
#
_entry.id   AF-A0A1X0Y176-F1
#
_cell.length_a   1.000
_cell.length_b   1.000
_cell.length_c   1.000
_cell.angle_alpha   90.00
_cell.angle_beta   90.00
_cell.angle_gamma   90.00
#
_symmetry.space_group_name_H-M   'P 1'
#
loop_
_entity.id
_entity.type
_entity.pdbx_description
1 polymer ?
#
loop_
_entity_poly.entity_id
_entity_poly.type
_entity_poly.pdbx_seq_one_letter_code
_entity_poly.pdbx_strand_id
1 'polypeptide(L)'
;MSVSPVEAIVGDCIAFRTRLLGRAMTGLYDGALEDHGLSIAQLNLLAALGKVGPCSPARLGELLMLDRSTVSRNLSPLLKQGWVGAVSSDAKGIREIELTSLGRKKIHAVVPAWRRAQQQATALLGTHGVNAVKALASAVGDLPTD
;
A
#
# COMPACT_ATOMS: atom_id res chain seq x y z
N MET A 1 -31.80 28.80 2.72
CA MET A 1 -31.48 28.07 3.98
C MET A 1 -29.97 27.90 4.03
N SER A 2 -29.29 28.38 5.07
CA SER A 2 -27.85 28.14 5.22
C SER A 2 -27.63 26.67 5.57
N VAL A 3 -26.83 25.97 4.77
CA VAL A 3 -26.41 24.59 5.06
C VAL A 3 -25.65 24.57 6.38
N SER A 4 -25.97 23.64 7.28
CA SER A 4 -25.25 23.47 8.54
C SER A 4 -23.77 23.19 8.29
N PRO A 5 -22.84 23.70 9.11
CA PRO A 5 -21.42 23.35 9.00
C PRO A 5 -21.17 21.83 9.01
N VAL A 6 -21.99 21.06 9.73
CA VAL A 6 -21.89 19.59 9.76
C VAL A 6 -22.24 18.98 8.40
N GLU A 7 -23.34 19.45 7.79
CA GLU A 7 -23.79 18.97 6.47
C GLU A 7 -22.79 19.34 5.37
N ALA A 8 -22.18 20.54 5.43
CA ALA A 8 -21.12 20.92 4.51
C ALA A 8 -19.90 19.98 4.61
N ILE A 9 -19.51 19.60 5.83
CA ILE A 9 -18.39 18.67 6.04
C ILE A 9 -18.74 17.26 5.53
N VAL A 10 -19.91 16.72 5.88
CA VAL A 10 -20.30 15.36 5.49
C VAL A 10 -20.56 15.25 3.98
N GLY A 11 -21.18 16.28 3.39
CA GLY A 11 -21.50 16.34 1.97
C GLY A 11 -20.25 16.44 1.10
N ASP A 12 -19.43 17.46 1.35
CA ASP A 12 -18.47 17.98 0.37
C ASP A 12 -16.99 17.76 0.75
N CYS A 13 -16.69 17.26 1.96
CA CYS A 13 -15.29 17.08 2.36
C CYS A 13 -14.60 15.95 1.58
N ILE A 14 -13.75 16.33 0.64
CA ILE A 14 -12.92 15.40 -0.14
C ILE A 14 -12.08 14.50 0.78
N ALA A 15 -11.48 15.05 1.84
CA ALA A 15 -10.67 14.26 2.78
C ALA A 15 -11.49 13.20 3.53
N PHE A 16 -12.77 13.48 3.82
CA PHE A 16 -13.66 12.49 4.42
C PHE A 16 -13.97 11.36 3.43
N ARG A 17 -14.34 11.71 2.19
CA ARG A 17 -14.64 10.73 1.12
C ARG A 17 -13.43 9.86 0.78
N THR A 18 -12.26 10.45 0.63
CA THR A 18 -11.01 9.70 0.34
C THR A 18 -10.64 8.77 1.48
N ARG A 19 -10.76 9.19 2.74
CA ARG A 19 -10.51 8.31 3.89
C ARG A 19 -11.52 7.19 4.02
N LEU A 20 -12.80 7.47 3.74
CA LEU A 20 -13.86 6.45 3.75
C LEU A 20 -13.59 5.39 2.68
N LEU A 21 -13.33 5.82 1.44
CA LEU A 21 -12.96 4.93 0.35
C LEU A 21 -11.69 4.14 0.68
N GLY A 22 -10.65 4.83 1.16
CA GLY A 22 -9.38 4.22 1.54
C GLY A 22 -9.56 3.11 2.58
N ARG A 23 -10.33 3.35 3.66
CA ARG A 23 -10.62 2.32 4.67
C ARG A 23 -11.39 1.14 4.09
N ALA A 24 -12.38 1.38 3.23
CA ALA A 24 -13.14 0.31 2.59
C ALA A 24 -12.24 -0.56 1.69
N MET A 25 -11.35 0.08 0.90
CA MET A 25 -10.38 -0.65 0.08
C MET A 25 -9.40 -1.42 0.95
N THR A 26 -8.79 -0.79 1.96
CA THR A 26 -7.89 -1.46 2.91
C THR A 26 -8.54 -2.69 3.53
N GLY A 27 -9.76 -2.58 4.04
CA GLY A 27 -10.47 -3.71 4.64
C GLY A 27 -10.70 -4.88 3.68
N LEU A 28 -11.06 -4.60 2.42
CA LEU A 28 -11.24 -5.64 1.40
C LEU A 28 -9.95 -6.40 1.12
N TYR A 29 -8.83 -5.69 0.97
CA TYR A 29 -7.55 -6.34 0.72
C TYR A 29 -7.03 -7.04 1.98
N ASP A 30 -7.02 -6.39 3.14
CA ASP A 30 -6.52 -6.99 4.39
C ASP A 30 -7.29 -8.27 4.73
N GLY A 31 -8.62 -8.28 4.58
CA GLY A 31 -9.42 -9.51 4.80
C GLY A 31 -9.06 -10.65 3.84
N ALA A 32 -8.69 -10.35 2.58
CA ALA A 32 -8.26 -11.38 1.65
C ALA A 32 -6.81 -11.86 1.90
N LEU A 33 -5.98 -11.02 2.52
CA LEU A 33 -4.56 -11.28 2.76
C LEU A 33 -4.29 -11.88 4.16
N GLU A 34 -5.29 -11.93 5.03
CA GLU A 34 -5.18 -12.39 6.43
C GLU A 34 -4.58 -13.80 6.54
N ASP A 35 -5.07 -14.77 5.76
CA ASP A 35 -4.55 -16.15 5.72
C ASP A 35 -3.09 -16.23 5.23
N HIS A 36 -2.60 -15.16 4.61
CA HIS A 36 -1.22 -15.02 4.18
C HIS A 36 -0.37 -14.23 5.20
N GLY A 37 -0.91 -13.81 6.34
CA GLY A 37 -0.18 -13.04 7.34
C GLY A 37 0.39 -11.73 6.77
N LEU A 38 -0.34 -11.10 5.85
CA LEU A 38 0.02 -9.86 5.19
C LEU A 38 -1.12 -8.85 5.31
N SER A 39 -0.76 -7.57 5.46
CA SER A 39 -1.66 -6.46 5.12
C SER A 39 -1.40 -5.97 3.68
N ILE A 40 -2.32 -5.20 3.13
CA ILE A 40 -2.15 -4.53 1.83
C ILE A 40 -0.98 -3.55 1.87
N ALA A 41 -0.77 -2.86 2.99
CA ALA A 41 0.36 -1.96 3.16
C ALA A 41 1.69 -2.70 3.07
N GLN A 42 1.79 -3.87 3.70
CA GLN A 42 2.96 -4.74 3.62
C GLN A 42 3.17 -5.32 2.22
N LEU A 43 2.10 -5.80 1.58
CA LEU A 43 2.14 -6.28 0.20
C LEU A 43 2.63 -5.18 -0.75
N ASN A 44 2.17 -3.94 -0.58
CA ASN A 44 2.60 -2.80 -1.39
C ASN A 44 4.09 -2.48 -1.19
N LEU A 45 4.63 -2.60 0.03
CA LEU A 45 6.08 -2.48 0.26
C LEU A 45 6.87 -3.56 -0.48
N LEU A 46 6.42 -4.82 -0.41
CA LEU A 46 7.06 -5.93 -1.12
C LEU A 46 7.01 -5.73 -2.64
N ALA A 47 5.87 -5.29 -3.18
CA ALA A 47 5.69 -5.03 -4.60
C ALA A 47 6.54 -3.85 -5.08
N ALA A 48 6.56 -2.74 -4.33
CA ALA A 48 7.39 -1.59 -4.65
C ALA A 48 8.88 -1.95 -4.63
N LEU A 49 9.34 -2.68 -3.60
CA LEU A 49 10.73 -3.14 -3.52
C LEU A 49 11.09 -4.13 -4.64
N GLY A 50 10.14 -4.99 -5.03
CA GLY A 50 10.29 -5.87 -6.19
C GLY A 50 10.37 -5.14 -7.53
N LYS A 51 9.75 -3.96 -7.63
CA LYS A 51 9.79 -3.10 -8.83
C LYS A 51 11.06 -2.25 -8.90
N VAL A 52 11.45 -1.61 -7.80
CA VAL A 52 12.56 -0.64 -7.81
C VAL A 52 13.93 -1.25 -7.47
N GLY A 53 13.96 -2.51 -7.03
CA GLY A 53 15.18 -3.18 -6.58
C GLY A 53 15.64 -2.72 -5.18
N PRO A 54 16.87 -3.08 -4.77
CA PRO A 54 17.42 -2.67 -3.49
C PRO A 54 17.38 -1.15 -3.31
N CYS A 55 16.85 -0.68 -2.17
CA CYS A 55 16.75 0.74 -1.89
C CYS A 55 16.75 1.03 -0.38
N SER A 56 16.85 2.29 0.01
CA SER A 56 16.71 2.67 1.43
C SER A 56 15.24 2.61 1.88
N PRO A 57 14.97 2.37 3.18
CA PRO A 57 13.62 2.51 3.73
C PRO A 57 13.02 3.91 3.52
N ALA A 58 13.85 4.95 3.55
CA ALA A 58 13.41 6.32 3.30
C ALA A 58 12.90 6.48 1.86
N ARG A 59 13.64 5.94 0.88
CA ARG A 59 13.22 5.95 -0.53
C ARG A 59 11.90 5.22 -0.74
N LEU A 60 11.71 4.09 -0.06
CA LEU A 60 10.45 3.35 -0.13
C LEU A 60 9.28 4.14 0.47
N GLY A 61 9.54 4.93 1.52
CA GLY A 61 8.58 5.87 2.09
C GLY A 61 8.19 6.99 1.11
N GLU A 62 9.17 7.60 0.45
CA GLU A 62 8.90 8.62 -0.58
C GLU A 62 8.04 8.08 -1.71
N LEU A 63 8.39 6.89 -2.24
CA LEU A 63 7.68 6.24 -3.34
C LEU A 63 6.22 5.91 -3.02
N LEU A 64 5.91 5.63 -1.75
CA LEU A 64 4.58 5.23 -1.30
C LEU A 64 3.86 6.34 -0.51
N MET A 65 4.45 7.53 -0.45
CA MET A 65 3.95 8.65 0.37
C MET A 65 3.72 8.28 1.85
N LEU A 66 4.63 7.50 2.42
CA LEU A 66 4.57 7.03 3.80
C LEU A 66 5.59 7.76 4.67
N ASP A 67 5.15 8.15 5.86
CA ASP A 67 6.06 8.64 6.89
C ASP A 67 6.98 7.52 7.41
N ARG A 68 8.10 7.92 8.02
CA ARG A 68 9.12 6.99 8.55
C ARG A 68 8.56 5.97 9.54
N SER A 69 7.60 6.37 10.38
CA SER A 69 7.03 5.46 11.39
C SER A 69 6.16 4.39 10.73
N THR A 70 5.42 4.77 9.68
CA THR A 70 4.57 3.87 8.91
C THR A 70 5.41 2.87 8.10
N VAL A 71 6.50 3.33 7.48
CA VAL A 71 7.47 2.44 6.82
C VAL A 71 8.06 1.44 7.82
N SER A 72 8.59 1.93 8.96
CA SER A 72 9.24 1.08 9.97
C SER A 72 8.29 0.02 10.55
N ARG A 73 7.05 0.42 10.90
CA ARG A 73 6.02 -0.47 11.44
C ARG A 73 5.68 -1.59 10.47
N ASN A 74 5.62 -1.29 9.17
CA ASN A 74 5.26 -2.28 8.15
C ASN A 74 6.47 -3.11 7.68
N LEU A 75 7.70 -2.58 7.71
CA LEU A 75 8.91 -3.32 7.34
C LEU A 75 9.37 -4.31 8.42
N SER A 76 9.19 -3.98 9.70
CA SER A 76 9.70 -4.81 10.80
C SER A 76 9.21 -6.26 10.76
N PRO A 77 7.91 -6.54 10.53
CA PRO A 77 7.43 -7.91 10.35
C PRO A 77 8.02 -8.59 9.10
N LEU A 78 8.20 -7.85 7.99
CA LEU A 78 8.72 -8.41 6.73
C LEU A 78 10.19 -8.82 6.84
N LEU A 79 10.99 -8.04 7.58
CA LEU A 79 12.37 -8.37 7.95
C LEU A 79 12.40 -9.61 8.85
N LYS A 80 11.53 -9.66 9.88
CA LYS A 80 11.45 -10.80 10.81
C LYS A 80 11.06 -12.11 10.10
N GLN A 81 10.18 -12.04 9.10
CA GLN A 81 9.77 -13.18 8.29
C GLN A 81 10.78 -13.54 7.18
N GLY A 82 11.84 -12.74 7.00
CA GLY A 82 12.83 -12.94 5.95
C GLY A 82 12.30 -12.68 4.54
N TRP A 83 11.18 -11.97 4.39
CA TRP A 83 10.64 -11.56 3.08
C TRP A 83 11.37 -10.34 2.54
N VAL A 84 11.87 -9.50 3.43
CA VAL A 84 12.81 -8.41 3.14
C VAL A 84 14.13 -8.71 3.84
N GLY A 85 15.25 -8.42 3.17
CA GLY A 85 16.61 -8.53 3.73
C GLY A 85 17.22 -7.15 3.93
N ALA A 86 18.11 -7.01 4.92
CA ALA A 86 18.96 -5.84 5.06
C ALA A 86 20.26 -6.09 4.30
N VAL A 87 20.54 -5.27 3.28
CA VAL A 87 21.76 -5.36 2.48
C VAL A 87 22.92 -4.66 3.19
N SER A 88 22.63 -3.52 3.84
CA SER A 88 23.61 -2.78 4.63
C SER A 88 22.97 -2.06 5.82
N SER A 89 23.77 -1.84 6.86
CA SER A 89 23.37 -1.13 8.08
C SER A 89 24.53 -0.35 8.68
N ASP A 90 24.25 0.77 9.33
CA ASP A 90 25.21 1.56 10.12
C ASP A 90 24.70 1.76 11.56
N ALA A 91 25.40 2.59 12.34
CA ALA A 91 25.00 2.95 13.71
C ALA A 91 23.60 3.60 13.82
N LYS A 92 23.03 4.09 12.70
CA LYS A 92 21.71 4.71 12.60
C LYS A 92 20.64 3.73 12.10
N GLY A 93 21.01 2.49 11.79
CA GLY A 93 20.11 1.41 11.40
C GLY A 93 20.30 0.94 9.95
N ILE A 94 19.27 0.29 9.40
CA ILE A 94 19.30 -0.26 8.04
C ILE A 94 19.39 0.87 7.01
N ARG A 95 20.38 0.79 6.13
CA ARG A 95 20.64 1.75 5.05
C ARG A 95 20.02 1.32 3.75
N GLU A 96 20.01 0.02 3.50
CA GLU A 96 19.52 -0.56 2.27
C GLU A 96 18.82 -1.89 2.56
N ILE A 97 17.67 -2.08 1.93
CA ILE A 97 16.86 -3.28 2.00
C ILE A 97 16.64 -3.84 0.60
N GLU A 98 16.38 -5.13 0.52
CA GLU A 98 16.02 -5.81 -0.72
C GLU A 98 14.90 -6.83 -0.54
N LEU A 99 14.19 -7.13 -1.62
CA LEU A 99 13.23 -8.22 -1.64
C LEU A 99 14.01 -9.54 -1.74
N THR A 100 13.82 -10.43 -0.77
CA THR A 100 14.52 -11.74 -0.77
C THR A 100 13.86 -12.71 -1.74
N SER A 101 14.51 -13.86 -1.98
CA SER A 101 13.90 -14.97 -2.72
C SER A 101 12.67 -15.53 -2.02
N LEU A 102 12.61 -15.49 -0.68
CA LEU A 102 11.42 -15.87 0.08
C LEU A 102 10.30 -14.83 -0.08
N GLY A 103 10.64 -13.53 -0.08
CA GLY A 103 9.69 -12.45 -0.37
C GLY A 103 9.07 -12.56 -1.76
N ARG A 104 9.89 -12.86 -2.78
CA ARG A 104 9.39 -13.13 -4.14
C ARG A 104 8.39 -14.29 -4.18
N LYS A 105 8.73 -15.41 -3.53
CA LYS A 105 7.81 -16.57 -3.39
C LYS A 105 6.52 -16.17 -2.66
N LYS A 106 6.62 -15.34 -1.62
CA LYS A 106 5.47 -14.86 -0.87
C LYS A 106 4.52 -14.02 -1.74
N ILE A 107 5.05 -13.12 -2.55
CA ILE A 107 4.25 -12.35 -3.52
C ILE A 107 3.49 -13.31 -4.44
N HIS A 108 4.17 -14.28 -5.06
CA HIS A 108 3.51 -15.26 -5.94
C HIS A 108 2.39 -16.03 -5.23
N ALA A 109 2.62 -16.47 -4.00
CA ALA A 109 1.63 -17.20 -3.22
C ALA A 109 0.37 -16.37 -2.89
N VAL A 110 0.50 -15.04 -2.77
CA VAL A 110 -0.61 -14.16 -2.38
C VAL A 110 -1.37 -13.57 -3.56
N VAL A 111 -0.82 -13.61 -4.78
CA VAL A 111 -1.48 -13.09 -6.00
C VAL A 111 -2.92 -13.60 -6.18
N PRO A 112 -3.25 -14.90 -5.99
CA PRO A 112 -4.63 -15.36 -6.14
C PRO A 112 -5.60 -14.69 -5.17
N ALA A 113 -5.20 -14.52 -3.90
CA ALA A 113 -6.01 -13.84 -2.90
C ALA A 113 -6.17 -12.35 -3.21
N TRP A 114 -5.07 -11.68 -3.56
CA TRP A 114 -5.10 -10.29 -4.02
C TRP A 114 -6.00 -10.10 -5.24
N ARG A 115 -5.98 -11.02 -6.23
CA ARG A 115 -6.87 -10.96 -7.41
C ARG A 115 -8.34 -11.03 -7.04
N ARG A 116 -8.72 -11.85 -6.04
CA ARG A 116 -10.10 -11.91 -5.55
C ARG A 116 -10.51 -10.57 -4.92
N ALA A 117 -9.68 -9.99 -4.06
CA ALA A 117 -9.94 -8.66 -3.50
C ALA A 117 -10.01 -7.57 -4.58
N GLN A 118 -9.11 -7.64 -5.57
CA GLN A 118 -9.12 -6.73 -6.72
C GLN A 118 -10.44 -6.83 -7.49
N GLN A 119 -10.95 -8.04 -7.75
CA GLN A 119 -12.24 -8.24 -8.42
C GLN A 119 -13.39 -7.67 -7.60
N GLN A 120 -13.41 -7.90 -6.30
CA GLN A 120 -14.42 -7.34 -5.39
C GLN A 120 -14.38 -5.80 -5.37
N ALA A 121 -13.19 -5.21 -5.27
CA ALA A 121 -13.01 -3.76 -5.31
C ALA A 121 -13.45 -3.18 -6.66
N THR A 122 -13.11 -3.85 -7.77
CA THR A 122 -13.50 -3.44 -9.12
C THR A 122 -15.02 -3.52 -9.31
N ALA A 123 -15.67 -4.55 -8.77
CA ALA A 123 -17.12 -4.69 -8.79
C ALA A 123 -17.82 -3.62 -7.94
N LEU A 124 -17.29 -3.31 -6.76
CA LEU A 124 -17.83 -2.28 -5.86
C LEU A 124 -17.75 -0.88 -6.46
N LEU A 125 -16.63 -0.55 -7.11
CA LEU A 125 -16.40 0.77 -7.70
C LEU A 125 -17.00 0.94 -9.09
N GLY A 126 -17.22 -0.17 -9.80
CA GLY A 126 -17.56 -0.16 -11.22
C GLY A 126 -16.46 0.43 -12.09
N THR A 127 -16.64 0.37 -13.42
CA THR A 127 -15.63 0.84 -14.38
C THR A 127 -15.29 2.32 -14.22
N HIS A 128 -16.29 3.18 -13.98
CA HIS A 128 -16.07 4.60 -13.80
C HIS A 128 -15.26 4.90 -12.53
N GLY A 129 -15.62 4.30 -11.40
CA GLY A 129 -14.90 4.49 -10.14
C GLY A 129 -13.46 3.99 -10.21
N VAL A 130 -13.23 2.83 -10.85
CA VAL A 130 -11.86 2.31 -11.06
C VAL A 130 -11.02 3.27 -11.89
N ASN A 131 -11.56 3.79 -12.99
CA ASN A 131 -10.86 4.75 -13.83
C ASN A 131 -10.59 6.06 -13.09
N ALA A 132 -11.56 6.55 -12.31
CA ALA A 132 -11.40 7.75 -11.50
C ALA A 132 -10.31 7.57 -10.44
N VAL A 133 -10.28 6.44 -9.72
CA VAL A 133 -9.23 6.15 -8.73
C VAL A 133 -7.86 6.12 -9.38
N LYS A 134 -7.71 5.45 -10.54
CA LYS A 134 -6.43 5.43 -11.26
C LYS A 134 -5.99 6.83 -11.69
N ALA A 135 -6.88 7.60 -12.30
CA ALA A 135 -6.56 8.96 -12.76
C ALA A 135 -6.18 9.89 -11.59
N LEU A 136 -6.92 9.82 -10.48
CA LEU A 136 -6.64 10.62 -9.29
C LEU A 136 -5.35 10.19 -8.59
N ALA A 137 -5.07 8.87 -8.52
CA ALA A 137 -3.82 8.37 -7.96
C ALA A 137 -2.62 8.85 -8.79
N SER A 138 -2.65 8.69 -10.11
CA SER A 138 -1.60 9.17 -11.01
C SER A 138 -1.36 10.68 -10.92
N ALA A 139 -2.40 11.48 -10.65
CA ALA A 139 -2.26 12.91 -10.44
C ALA A 139 -1.54 13.28 -9.13
N VAL A 140 -1.56 12.39 -8.13
CA VAL A 140 -0.90 12.57 -6.84
C VAL A 140 0.50 11.96 -6.85
N GLY A 141 0.67 10.80 -7.48
CA GLY A 141 1.96 10.16 -7.72
C GLY A 141 1.81 8.68 -8.08
N ASP A 142 2.73 8.19 -8.89
CA ASP A 142 2.84 6.79 -9.26
C ASP A 142 4.21 6.24 -8.86
N LEU A 143 4.29 4.91 -8.66
CA LEU A 143 5.58 4.25 -8.69
C LEU A 143 6.21 4.48 -10.07
N PRO A 144 7.52 4.75 -10.16
CA PRO A 144 8.19 4.93 -11.43
C PRO A 144 7.85 3.79 -12.39
N THR A 145 7.22 4.13 -13.50
CA THR A 145 7.19 3.29 -14.70
C THR A 145 8.51 3.54 -15.43
N ASP A 146 9.17 2.46 -15.85
CA ASP A 146 10.49 2.55 -16.51
C ASP A 146 10.47 3.50 -17.72
#